data_AF-A0AAN4DG73-F1
#
_entry.id   AF-A0AAN4DG73-F1
#
_cell.length_a   1.000
_cell.length_b   1.000
_cell.length_c   1.000
_cell.angle_alpha   90.00
_cell.angle_beta   90.00
_cell.angle_gamma   90.00
#
_symmetry.space_group_name_H-M   'P 1'
#
loop_
_entity.id
_entity.type
_entity.pdbx_description
1 polymer ?
#
loop_
_entity_poly.entity_id
_entity_poly.type
_entity_poly.pdbx_seq_one_letter_code
_entity_poly.pdbx_strand_id
1 'polypeptide(L)'
;LNNQGIWLREGERAAADGSITGTPRNSRIASFWMEGPAAAFQTWEQLIFKLLAAEEEYERTGSEETLKAVVNTDIGRPYLPRSATEQRKSELLEQRAEPFPRRSVPDGVRFIEATVDVQGGKNRRFVVQITGYGEQGERWIVDRYNIRHSLRCSPNGESLPVDPAAYPEDWDLLLTDVFHKTWPLASDPDVRMRLMAMAVDTGGEAGVTDNAYRFWRRCRSDGLGNRVFLFKGDGLRRDRLINRTFPDNTGRSARRARASGDVALWLVQTDAFKDRVNNALWRDTPGPNYIHFPDWLGRWFYDELTYEERGSDGKWRKPGRGANEAFDLLVYADALAVLHGYEKIRWPSAPDWAQRETWLVFPQERSGETVSPELTAGAEKRRRRKKKLRTERAEDNPWITSGGWL
;
A
#
# COMPACT_ATOMS: atom_id res chain seq x y z
N LEU A 1 -0.21 -6.86 -42.63
CA LEU A 1 -0.45 -8.19 -43.24
C LEU A 1 -0.15 -8.11 -44.72
N ASN A 2 0.49 -9.11 -45.31
CA ASN A 2 0.52 -9.21 -46.77
C ASN A 2 -0.86 -9.71 -47.24
N ASN A 3 -1.39 -9.15 -48.32
CA ASN A 3 -2.72 -9.50 -48.84
C ASN A 3 -2.80 -10.95 -49.37
N GLN A 4 -1.66 -11.63 -49.49
CA GLN A 4 -1.55 -12.99 -50.03
C GLN A 4 -1.50 -14.09 -48.96
N GLY A 5 -1.47 -13.74 -47.66
CA GLY A 5 -1.38 -14.71 -46.57
C GLY A 5 -0.06 -15.51 -46.49
N ILE A 6 1.04 -14.96 -47.02
CA ILE A 6 2.36 -15.61 -47.04
C ILE A 6 2.94 -15.66 -45.62
N TRP A 7 3.32 -16.86 -45.17
CA TRP A 7 4.07 -17.09 -43.94
C TRP A 7 5.57 -17.07 -44.23
N LEU A 8 6.31 -16.30 -43.44
CA LEU A 8 7.77 -16.20 -43.53
C LEU A 8 8.41 -16.92 -42.35
N ARG A 9 9.50 -17.64 -42.62
CA ARG A 9 10.35 -18.19 -41.56
C ARG A 9 11.21 -17.07 -40.97
N GLU A 10 11.65 -17.27 -39.73
CA GLU A 10 12.61 -16.37 -39.11
C GLU A 10 13.88 -16.26 -39.99
N GLY A 11 14.26 -15.04 -40.36
CA GLY A 11 15.35 -14.75 -41.28
C GLY A 11 14.94 -14.50 -42.74
N GLU A 12 13.66 -14.71 -43.09
CA GLU A 12 13.11 -14.44 -44.42
C GLU A 12 12.36 -13.10 -44.49
N ARG A 13 12.27 -12.54 -45.71
CA ARG A 13 11.54 -11.32 -46.05
C ARG A 13 10.79 -11.53 -47.37
N ALA A 14 9.54 -11.07 -47.45
CA ALA A 14 8.79 -11.03 -48.70
C ALA A 14 8.94 -9.67 -49.38
N ALA A 15 9.20 -9.66 -50.68
CA ALA A 15 9.08 -8.47 -51.51
C ALA A 15 7.62 -8.25 -51.97
N ALA A 16 7.33 -7.07 -52.53
CA ALA A 16 5.98 -6.68 -52.95
C ALA A 16 5.41 -7.58 -54.07
N ASP A 17 6.27 -8.26 -54.84
CA ASP A 17 5.92 -9.22 -55.88
C ASP A 17 5.68 -10.65 -55.35
N GLY A 18 5.81 -10.87 -54.04
CA GLY A 18 5.66 -12.17 -53.39
C GLY A 18 6.94 -13.03 -53.38
N SER A 19 8.05 -12.56 -53.93
CA SER A 19 9.33 -13.27 -53.84
C SER A 19 9.87 -13.26 -52.40
N ILE A 20 10.36 -14.41 -51.94
CA ILE A 20 10.92 -14.58 -50.59
C ILE A 20 12.43 -14.58 -50.68
N THR A 21 13.07 -13.74 -49.84
CA THR A 21 14.53 -13.61 -49.75
C THR A 21 14.99 -13.79 -48.31
N GLY A 22 16.25 -14.15 -48.10
CA GLY A 22 16.84 -14.35 -46.78
C GLY A 22 17.18 -15.81 -46.48
N THR A 23 17.85 -16.02 -45.35
CA THR A 23 18.28 -17.35 -44.92
C THR A 23 17.37 -17.84 -43.80
N PRO A 24 16.51 -18.85 -44.04
CA PRO A 24 15.59 -19.32 -43.02
C PRO A 24 16.34 -20.01 -41.88
N ARG A 25 15.90 -19.76 -40.65
CA ARG A 25 16.33 -20.53 -39.48
C ARG A 25 15.97 -22.00 -39.66
N ASN A 26 16.97 -22.87 -39.50
CA ASN A 26 16.75 -24.31 -39.49
C ASN A 26 16.38 -24.78 -38.06
N SER A 27 15.23 -25.43 -37.92
CA SER A 27 14.70 -25.93 -36.66
C SER A 27 13.96 -27.24 -36.89
N ARG A 28 14.05 -28.16 -35.92
CA ARG A 28 13.27 -29.41 -35.92
C ARG A 28 11.78 -29.21 -35.61
N ILE A 29 11.41 -28.03 -35.12
CA ILE A 29 10.04 -27.66 -34.74
C ILE A 29 9.63 -26.45 -35.59
N ALA A 30 8.49 -26.54 -36.26
CA ALA A 30 7.82 -25.42 -36.89
C ALA A 30 6.91 -24.73 -35.88
N SER A 31 7.18 -23.46 -35.56
CA SER A 31 6.30 -22.61 -34.77
C SER A 31 5.80 -21.47 -35.64
N PHE A 32 4.54 -21.08 -35.42
CA PHE A 32 3.87 -20.02 -36.17
C PHE A 32 3.48 -18.92 -35.20
N TRP A 33 3.72 -17.68 -35.61
CA TRP A 33 3.42 -16.50 -34.82
C TRP A 33 2.79 -15.42 -35.70
N MET A 34 1.77 -14.77 -35.16
CA MET A 34 1.01 -13.75 -35.86
C MET A 34 0.52 -12.72 -34.84
N GLU A 35 0.52 -11.45 -35.24
CA GLU A 35 0.05 -10.35 -34.37
C GLU A 35 -1.47 -10.32 -34.27
N GLY A 36 -1.94 -9.79 -33.14
CA GLY A 36 -3.36 -9.62 -32.78
C GLY A 36 -4.28 -9.13 -33.88
N PRO A 37 -3.94 -8.04 -34.60
CA PRO A 37 -4.80 -7.51 -35.65
C PRO A 37 -5.09 -8.50 -36.80
N ALA A 38 -4.27 -9.53 -36.96
CA ALA A 38 -4.45 -10.57 -37.96
C ALA A 38 -5.30 -11.75 -37.49
N ALA A 39 -5.49 -11.90 -36.17
CA ALA A 39 -6.17 -13.05 -35.57
C ALA A 39 -7.71 -13.00 -35.73
N ALA A 40 -8.28 -11.92 -36.28
CA ALA A 40 -9.71 -11.70 -36.56
C ALA A 40 -10.70 -11.86 -35.38
N PHE A 41 -10.22 -12.17 -34.16
CA PHE A 41 -11.06 -12.30 -32.96
C PHE A 41 -11.47 -10.95 -32.34
N GLN A 42 -10.78 -9.86 -32.69
CA GLN A 42 -11.02 -8.51 -32.17
C GLN A 42 -10.85 -7.48 -33.28
N THR A 43 -11.62 -6.40 -33.17
CA THR A 43 -11.50 -5.24 -34.07
C THR A 43 -10.30 -4.37 -33.69
N TRP A 44 -9.83 -3.55 -34.63
CA TRP A 44 -8.75 -2.58 -34.36
C TRP A 44 -9.14 -1.60 -33.26
N GLU A 45 -10.39 -1.16 -33.27
CA GLU A 45 -10.95 -0.25 -32.27
C GLU A 45 -10.89 -0.87 -30.87
N GLN A 46 -11.23 -2.15 -30.73
CA GLN A 46 -11.15 -2.87 -29.45
C GLN A 46 -9.71 -3.03 -28.96
N LEU A 47 -8.76 -3.34 -29.86
CA LEU A 47 -7.34 -3.47 -29.51
C LEU A 47 -6.77 -2.14 -29.01
N ILE A 48 -7.08 -1.05 -29.72
CA ILE A 48 -6.65 0.30 -29.33
C ILE A 48 -7.28 0.70 -28.00
N PHE A 49 -8.59 0.48 -27.83
CA PHE A 49 -9.28 0.81 -26.58
C PHE A 49 -8.68 0.07 -25.38
N LYS A 50 -8.41 -1.23 -25.51
CA LYS A 50 -7.78 -2.01 -24.43
C LYS A 50 -6.37 -1.54 -24.12
N LEU A 51 -5.59 -1.17 -25.13
CA LEU A 51 -4.25 -0.63 -24.94
C LEU A 51 -4.31 0.70 -24.18
N LEU A 52 -5.14 1.64 -24.61
CA LEU A 52 -5.30 2.94 -23.95
C LEU A 52 -5.80 2.79 -22.50
N ALA A 53 -6.77 1.90 -22.26
CA ALA A 53 -7.25 1.62 -20.90
C ALA A 53 -6.15 1.01 -20.00
N ALA A 54 -5.31 0.14 -20.56
CA ALA A 54 -4.17 -0.43 -19.83
C ALA A 54 -3.07 0.61 -19.56
N GLU A 55 -2.85 1.56 -20.48
CA GLU A 55 -1.93 2.69 -20.27
C GLU A 55 -2.43 3.65 -19.20
N GLU A 56 -3.72 3.98 -19.19
CA GLU A 56 -4.34 4.79 -18.14
C GLU A 56 -4.23 4.11 -16.77
N GLU A 57 -4.47 2.80 -16.69
CA GLU A 57 -4.29 2.04 -15.44
C GLU A 57 -2.82 2.05 -14.97
N TYR A 58 -1.88 1.90 -15.89
CA TYR A 58 -0.45 1.99 -15.60
C TYR A 58 -0.07 3.38 -15.09
N GLU A 59 -0.56 4.45 -15.71
CA GLU A 59 -0.28 5.82 -15.26
C GLU A 59 -0.84 6.08 -13.86
N ARG A 60 -2.02 5.53 -13.55
CA ARG A 60 -2.69 5.71 -12.27
C ARG A 60 -2.11 4.87 -11.13
N THR A 61 -1.61 3.66 -11.41
CA THR A 61 -1.22 2.68 -10.39
C THR A 61 0.26 2.27 -10.41
N GLY A 62 0.95 2.52 -11.53
CA GLY A 62 2.27 1.96 -11.82
C GLY A 62 2.29 0.46 -12.13
N SER A 63 1.13 -0.21 -12.16
CA SER A 63 1.03 -1.65 -12.41
C SER A 63 1.15 -1.97 -13.89
N GLU A 64 2.05 -2.88 -14.24
CA GLU A 64 2.23 -3.34 -15.63
C GLU A 64 1.41 -4.60 -15.97
N GLU A 65 0.62 -5.15 -15.04
CA GLU A 65 -0.07 -6.44 -15.25
C GLU A 65 -1.05 -6.40 -16.43
N THR A 66 -1.93 -5.40 -16.47
CA THR A 66 -2.92 -5.23 -17.55
C THR A 66 -2.23 -4.92 -18.87
N LEU A 67 -1.22 -4.05 -18.86
CA LEU A 67 -0.44 -3.70 -20.05
C LEU A 67 0.28 -4.93 -20.62
N LYS A 68 0.92 -5.71 -19.76
CA LYS A 68 1.56 -6.97 -20.11
C LYS A 68 0.56 -7.97 -20.68
N ALA A 69 -0.63 -8.08 -20.09
CA ALA A 69 -1.68 -8.96 -20.60
C ALA A 69 -2.07 -8.55 -22.02
N VAL A 70 -2.47 -7.28 -22.22
CA VAL A 70 -2.88 -6.76 -23.54
C VAL A 70 -1.79 -6.96 -24.59
N VAL A 71 -0.53 -6.63 -24.28
CA VAL A 71 0.58 -6.77 -25.24
C VAL A 71 0.84 -8.22 -25.62
N ASN A 72 0.87 -9.14 -24.64
CA ASN A 72 1.16 -10.55 -24.92
C ASN A 72 -0.02 -11.28 -25.56
N THR A 73 -1.26 -11.06 -25.10
CA THR A 73 -2.41 -11.86 -25.52
C THR A 73 -3.20 -11.22 -26.64
N ASP A 74 -3.47 -9.91 -26.56
CA ASP A 74 -4.31 -9.24 -27.54
C ASP A 74 -3.48 -8.76 -28.75
N ILE A 75 -2.30 -8.17 -28.53
CA ILE A 75 -1.40 -7.72 -29.60
C ILE A 75 -0.51 -8.86 -30.10
N GLY A 76 -0.26 -9.87 -29.27
CA GLY A 76 0.56 -11.02 -29.62
C GLY A 76 2.06 -10.74 -29.58
N ARG A 77 2.54 -9.65 -28.99
CA ARG A 77 3.98 -9.33 -28.91
C ARG A 77 4.57 -9.70 -27.55
N PRO A 78 5.83 -10.15 -27.47
CA PRO A 78 6.48 -10.34 -26.20
C PRO A 78 6.59 -8.99 -25.47
N TYR A 79 5.97 -8.89 -24.30
CA TYR A 79 6.03 -7.69 -23.48
C TYR A 79 7.42 -7.54 -22.83
N LEU A 80 8.07 -6.41 -23.10
CA LEU A 80 9.28 -5.99 -22.42
C LEU A 80 8.87 -5.01 -21.30
N PRO A 81 9.19 -5.31 -20.02
CA PRO A 81 8.87 -4.39 -18.94
C PRO A 81 9.48 -3.02 -19.18
N ARG A 82 8.74 -1.95 -18.87
CA ARG A 82 9.23 -0.58 -19.11
C ARG A 82 10.48 -0.26 -18.30
N SER A 83 10.66 -0.95 -17.16
CA SER A 83 11.84 -0.86 -16.30
C SER A 83 13.03 -1.75 -16.73
N ALA A 84 12.92 -2.54 -17.81
CA ALA A 84 13.83 -3.66 -18.07
C ALA A 84 15.20 -3.28 -18.68
N THR A 85 15.67 -2.04 -18.59
CA THR A 85 16.91 -1.66 -19.30
C THR A 85 17.87 -0.76 -18.54
N GLU A 86 17.42 -0.03 -17.51
CA GLU A 86 18.32 0.82 -16.73
C GLU A 86 17.95 0.74 -15.25
N GLN A 87 18.94 0.77 -14.36
CA GLN A 87 18.73 1.13 -12.95
C GLN A 87 19.01 2.62 -12.84
N ARG A 88 18.08 3.42 -12.31
CA ARG A 88 18.41 4.81 -11.99
C ARG A 88 19.45 4.82 -10.88
N LYS A 89 20.48 5.63 -11.08
CA LYS A 89 21.48 5.92 -10.04
C LYS A 89 20.83 6.82 -8.99
N SER A 90 21.15 6.59 -7.72
CA SER A 90 20.65 7.38 -6.58
C SER A 90 20.80 8.89 -6.79
N GLU A 91 21.87 9.31 -7.46
CA GLU A 91 22.18 10.71 -7.81
C GLU A 91 21.10 11.40 -8.66
N LEU A 92 20.42 10.68 -9.56
CA LEU A 92 19.36 11.26 -10.40
C LEU A 92 18.07 11.51 -9.61
N LEU A 93 17.80 10.69 -8.60
CA LEU A 93 16.65 10.88 -7.72
C LEU A 93 16.91 12.02 -6.73
N GLU A 94 18.15 12.15 -6.25
CA GLU A 94 18.57 13.26 -5.39
C GLU A 94 18.42 14.62 -6.09
N GLN A 95 18.69 14.70 -7.40
CA GLN A 95 18.50 15.93 -8.18
C GLN A 95 17.02 16.37 -8.32
N ARG A 96 16.06 15.47 -8.05
CA ARG A 96 14.63 15.80 -8.05
C ARG A 96 14.13 16.32 -6.71
N ALA A 97 15.02 16.49 -5.73
CA ALA A 97 14.63 16.97 -4.42
C ALA A 97 14.10 18.41 -4.51
N GLU A 98 12.98 18.64 -3.84
CA GLU A 98 12.25 19.91 -3.83
C GLU A 98 12.41 20.60 -2.47
N PRO A 99 12.47 21.94 -2.44
CA PRO A 99 12.56 22.68 -1.19
C PRO A 99 11.21 22.70 -0.48
N PHE A 100 11.10 21.99 0.64
CA PHE A 100 9.98 22.18 1.58
C PHE A 100 10.40 21.94 3.03
N PRO A 101 9.79 22.65 4.00
CA PRO A 101 10.23 22.63 5.39
C PRO A 101 10.24 21.21 5.98
N ARG A 102 11.28 20.92 6.76
CA ARG A 102 11.42 19.63 7.42
C ARG A 102 10.24 19.36 8.36
N ARG A 103 9.69 18.14 8.31
CA ARG A 103 8.53 17.70 9.10
C ARG A 103 7.26 18.51 8.85
N SER A 104 7.10 19.06 7.64
CA SER A 104 5.88 19.76 7.22
C SER A 104 5.16 18.98 6.13
N VAL A 105 3.84 19.14 6.06
CA VAL A 105 2.97 18.50 5.08
C VAL A 105 2.74 19.46 3.91
N PRO A 106 3.19 19.12 2.69
CA PRO A 106 2.94 19.92 1.50
C PRO A 106 1.45 20.10 1.17
N ASP A 107 1.11 21.13 0.41
CA ASP A 107 -0.29 21.49 0.11
C ASP A 107 -1.02 20.46 -0.77
N GLY A 108 -0.30 19.76 -1.64
CA GLY A 108 -0.85 18.69 -2.48
C GLY A 108 -1.31 17.45 -1.69
N VAL A 109 -0.89 17.30 -0.43
CA VAL A 109 -1.22 16.12 0.39
C VAL A 109 -2.68 16.16 0.86
N ARG A 110 -3.42 15.08 0.65
CA ARG A 110 -4.76 14.89 1.19
C ARG A 110 -4.76 14.16 2.52
N PHE A 111 -3.91 13.17 2.71
CA PHE A 111 -3.77 12.48 3.99
C PHE A 111 -2.35 11.96 4.16
N ILE A 112 -1.93 11.72 5.40
CA ILE A 112 -0.63 11.15 5.71
C ILE A 112 -0.78 9.77 6.36
N GLU A 113 0.13 8.88 6.00
CA GLU A 113 0.23 7.54 6.54
C GLU A 113 1.64 7.32 7.10
N ALA A 114 1.75 6.47 8.12
CA ALA A 114 3.02 6.08 8.72
C ALA A 114 3.34 4.64 8.37
N THR A 115 4.59 4.39 7.96
CA THR A 115 5.14 3.04 7.87
C THR A 115 6.30 2.91 8.84
N VAL A 116 6.32 1.78 9.54
CA VAL A 116 7.30 1.49 10.59
C VAL A 116 7.94 0.15 10.31
N ASP A 117 9.25 0.15 10.19
CA ASP A 117 10.07 -1.05 10.11
C ASP A 117 10.78 -1.27 11.45
N VAL A 118 10.68 -2.50 11.97
CA VAL A 118 11.15 -2.88 13.29
C VAL A 118 12.50 -3.58 13.16
N GLN A 119 13.57 -2.83 13.40
CA GLN A 119 14.92 -3.34 13.29
C GLN A 119 15.41 -3.88 14.64
N GLY A 120 15.74 -5.18 14.67
CA GLY A 120 16.32 -5.90 15.82
C GLY A 120 17.86 -5.87 15.85
N GLY A 121 18.45 -6.77 16.64
CA GLY A 121 19.90 -7.04 16.62
C GLY A 121 20.76 -6.01 17.34
N LYS A 122 21.90 -5.63 16.76
CA LYS A 122 22.88 -4.70 17.38
C LYS A 122 22.45 -3.23 17.31
N ASN A 123 21.68 -2.84 16.28
CA ASN A 123 21.26 -1.46 16.04
C ASN A 123 19.74 -1.34 16.13
N ARG A 124 19.19 -1.70 17.29
CA ARG A 124 17.76 -1.76 17.55
C ARG A 124 17.14 -0.38 17.41
N ARG A 125 16.09 -0.28 16.58
CA ARG A 125 15.40 0.96 16.31
C ARG A 125 14.05 0.70 15.65
N PHE A 126 13.12 1.63 15.82
CA PHE A 126 12.00 1.75 14.91
C PHE A 126 12.35 2.75 13.83
N VAL A 127 12.24 2.30 12.59
CA VAL A 127 12.56 3.08 11.40
C VAL A 127 11.23 3.60 10.86
N VAL A 128 10.98 4.90 11.02
CA VAL A 128 9.67 5.50 10.71
C VAL A 128 9.77 6.36 9.45
N GLN A 129 8.78 6.22 8.58
CA GLN A 129 8.56 7.09 7.43
C GLN A 129 7.11 7.56 7.42
N ILE A 130 6.92 8.85 7.19
CA ILE A 130 5.61 9.47 7.00
C ILE A 130 5.50 9.81 5.52
N THR A 131 4.48 9.25 4.87
CA THR A 131 4.21 9.47 3.46
C THR A 131 2.86 10.17 3.33
N GLY A 132 2.84 11.31 2.66
CA GLY A 132 1.62 12.02 2.29
C GLY A 132 1.14 11.58 0.92
N TYR A 133 -0.17 11.38 0.77
CA TYR A 133 -0.81 11.04 -0.50
C TYR A 133 -1.71 12.19 -0.95
N GLY A 134 -1.53 12.62 -2.20
CA GLY A 134 -2.35 13.63 -2.87
C GLY A 134 -3.39 13.01 -3.77
N GLU A 135 -3.74 13.72 -4.84
CA GLU A 135 -4.61 13.20 -5.90
C GLU A 135 -3.80 12.38 -6.92
N GLN A 136 -4.48 11.52 -7.68
CA GLN A 136 -3.90 10.79 -8.82
C GLN A 136 -2.63 9.96 -8.51
N GLY A 137 -2.41 9.56 -7.25
CA GLY A 137 -1.27 8.75 -6.82
C GLY A 137 -0.01 9.55 -6.49
N GLU A 138 -0.04 10.88 -6.58
CA GLU A 138 1.09 11.71 -6.15
C GLU A 138 1.36 11.53 -4.65
N ARG A 139 2.64 11.47 -4.29
CA ARG A 139 3.05 11.20 -2.92
C ARG A 139 4.30 11.97 -2.50
N TRP A 140 4.35 12.34 -1.23
CA TRP A 140 5.43 13.15 -0.64
C TRP A 140 6.04 12.42 0.56
N ILE A 141 7.37 12.46 0.66
CA ILE A 141 8.03 12.07 1.90
C ILE A 141 7.95 13.25 2.88
N VAL A 142 7.14 13.11 3.94
CA VAL A 142 6.85 14.19 4.90
C VAL A 142 7.86 14.22 6.04
N ASP A 143 8.21 13.04 6.57
CA ASP A 143 9.15 12.90 7.68
C ASP A 143 9.81 11.52 7.64
N ARG A 144 11.06 11.46 8.08
CA ARG A 144 11.87 10.23 8.10
C ARG A 144 12.81 10.28 9.29
N TYR A 145 12.62 9.37 10.25
CA TYR A 145 13.39 9.36 11.49
C TYR A 145 13.48 7.97 12.11
N ASN A 146 14.37 7.83 13.09
CA ASN A 146 14.57 6.61 13.85
C ASN A 146 14.24 6.85 15.32
N ILE A 147 13.46 5.95 15.93
CA ILE A 147 13.25 5.91 17.37
C ILE A 147 14.25 4.91 17.94
N ARG A 148 15.21 5.40 18.72
CA ARG A 148 16.32 4.61 19.31
C ARG A 148 16.29 4.55 20.82
N HIS A 149 15.58 5.48 21.47
CA HIS A 149 15.52 5.59 22.91
C HIS A 149 14.14 5.19 23.42
N SER A 150 14.15 4.42 24.50
CA SER A 150 12.96 3.96 25.22
C SER A 150 12.51 5.01 26.24
N LEU A 151 11.26 4.91 26.68
CA LEU A 151 10.75 5.58 27.89
C LEU A 151 11.37 5.01 29.17
N ARG A 152 12.00 3.82 29.10
CA ARG A 152 12.74 3.22 30.20
C ARG A 152 14.01 4.01 30.45
N CYS A 153 14.25 4.35 31.71
CA CYS A 153 15.46 5.05 32.13
C CYS A 153 16.39 4.14 32.95
N SER A 154 17.69 4.39 32.85
CA SER A 154 18.68 3.82 33.75
C SER A 154 18.50 4.38 35.16
N PRO A 155 19.10 3.78 36.20
CA PRO A 155 19.10 4.33 37.55
C PRO A 155 19.62 5.77 37.65
N ASN A 156 20.39 6.23 36.65
CA ASN A 156 20.95 7.58 36.56
C ASN A 156 20.04 8.55 35.79
N GLY A 157 18.86 8.12 35.35
CA GLY A 157 17.89 8.95 34.62
C GLY A 157 18.10 9.02 33.10
N GLU A 158 19.06 8.28 32.54
CA GLU A 158 19.32 8.28 31.09
C GLU A 158 18.39 7.30 30.36
N SER A 159 17.79 7.73 29.23
CA SER A 159 16.93 6.86 28.41
C SER A 159 17.71 5.69 27.81
N LEU A 160 17.24 4.48 28.11
CA LEU A 160 17.81 3.23 27.62
C LEU A 160 17.53 3.05 26.11
N PRO A 161 18.36 2.27 25.39
CA PRO A 161 18.06 1.93 24.01
C PRO A 161 16.79 1.07 23.90
N VAL A 162 16.04 1.27 22.82
CA VAL A 162 14.88 0.42 22.51
C VAL A 162 15.31 -1.03 22.29
N ASP A 163 14.49 -1.95 22.76
CA ASP A 163 14.62 -3.38 22.50
C ASP A 163 13.23 -3.99 22.26
N PRO A 164 12.73 -3.90 21.01
CA PRO A 164 11.38 -4.33 20.64
C PRO A 164 11.12 -5.83 20.84
N ALA A 165 12.18 -6.64 20.95
CA ALA A 165 12.07 -8.08 21.16
C ALA A 165 11.88 -8.43 22.63
N ALA A 166 12.57 -7.72 23.54
CA ALA A 166 12.54 -8.02 24.97
C ALA A 166 11.45 -7.24 25.73
N TYR A 167 11.17 -6.00 25.35
CA TYR A 167 10.32 -5.08 26.13
C TYR A 167 9.07 -4.68 25.33
N PRO A 168 7.88 -5.22 25.68
CA PRO A 168 6.62 -4.84 25.05
C PRO A 168 6.29 -3.36 25.17
N GLU A 169 6.68 -2.70 26.26
CA GLU A 169 6.45 -1.27 26.52
C GLU A 169 7.15 -0.35 25.51
N ASP A 170 8.24 -0.80 24.87
CA ASP A 170 8.92 -0.01 23.83
C ASP A 170 8.03 0.18 22.59
N TRP A 171 7.01 -0.66 22.40
CA TRP A 171 6.04 -0.51 21.32
C TRP A 171 5.04 0.62 21.55
N ASP A 172 4.87 1.09 22.79
CA ASP A 172 4.00 2.22 23.10
C ASP A 172 4.50 3.52 22.45
N LEU A 173 5.80 3.60 22.15
CA LEU A 173 6.41 4.68 21.37
C LEU A 173 5.78 4.83 19.99
N LEU A 174 5.28 3.74 19.39
CA LEU A 174 4.59 3.81 18.10
C LEU A 174 3.25 4.54 18.22
N LEU A 175 2.62 4.55 19.40
CA LEU A 175 1.44 5.36 19.64
C LEU A 175 1.82 6.80 19.97
N THR A 176 2.73 7.02 20.92
CA THR A 176 3.05 8.37 21.41
C THR A 176 3.82 9.20 20.40
N ASP A 177 4.84 8.61 19.78
CA ASP A 177 5.83 9.34 18.98
C ASP A 177 5.53 9.27 17.48
N VAL A 178 4.65 8.33 17.07
CA VAL A 178 4.22 8.17 15.68
C VAL A 178 2.72 8.45 15.54
N PHE A 179 1.84 7.56 16.01
CA PHE A 179 0.41 7.60 15.67
C PHE A 179 -0.33 8.86 16.14
N HIS A 180 -0.07 9.31 17.37
CA HIS A 180 -0.70 10.50 17.95
C HIS A 180 0.05 11.80 17.63
N LYS A 181 1.22 11.71 16.99
CA LYS A 181 1.94 12.88 16.53
C LYS A 181 1.17 13.57 15.40
N THR A 182 1.39 14.88 15.30
CA THR A 182 0.79 15.71 14.26
C THR A 182 1.87 16.55 13.58
N TRP A 183 1.74 16.79 12.28
CA TRP A 183 2.73 17.52 11.49
C TRP A 183 2.18 18.87 11.02
N PRO A 184 2.95 19.99 11.12
CA PRO A 184 2.54 21.29 10.56
C PRO A 184 2.25 21.19 9.06
N LEU A 185 1.35 22.02 8.54
CA LEU A 185 1.27 22.25 7.10
C LEU A 185 2.45 23.12 6.65
N ALA A 186 2.91 22.93 5.42
CA ALA A 186 3.99 23.74 4.85
C ALA A 186 3.55 25.19 4.60
N SER A 187 2.29 25.40 4.20
CA SER A 187 1.68 26.71 3.97
C SER A 187 1.29 27.44 5.27
N ASP A 188 0.87 26.68 6.27
CA ASP A 188 0.40 27.21 7.55
C ASP A 188 0.94 26.37 8.72
N PRO A 189 2.01 26.85 9.39
CA PRO A 189 2.60 26.20 10.54
C PRO A 189 1.74 26.23 11.82
N ASP A 190 0.56 26.85 11.83
CA ASP A 190 -0.38 26.79 12.95
C ASP A 190 -1.37 25.63 12.76
N VAL A 191 -1.70 25.29 11.52
CA VAL A 191 -2.52 24.11 11.22
C VAL A 191 -1.65 22.85 11.24
N ARG A 192 -2.17 21.78 11.83
CA ARG A 192 -1.49 20.48 11.91
C ARG A 192 -2.31 19.42 11.18
N MET A 193 -1.67 18.40 10.63
CA MET A 193 -2.32 17.19 10.12
C MET A 193 -1.98 16.00 11.02
N ARG A 194 -3.00 15.21 11.38
CA ARG A 194 -2.84 13.94 12.12
C ARG A 194 -2.75 12.75 11.16
N LEU A 195 -2.20 11.64 11.61
CA LEU A 195 -2.11 10.41 10.80
C LEU A 195 -3.47 9.83 10.46
N MET A 196 -3.64 9.37 9.22
CA MET A 196 -4.81 8.58 8.82
C MET A 196 -4.69 7.15 9.34
N ALA A 197 -3.59 6.48 8.97
CA ALA A 197 -3.28 5.11 9.38
C ALA A 197 -1.77 4.90 9.55
N MET A 198 -1.43 3.78 10.20
CA MET A 198 -0.06 3.33 10.41
C MET A 198 0.05 1.83 10.10
N ALA A 199 1.06 1.45 9.32
CA ALA A 199 1.45 0.07 9.10
C ALA A 199 2.78 -0.23 9.80
N VAL A 200 2.84 -1.35 10.52
CA VAL A 200 4.02 -1.81 11.24
C VAL A 200 4.45 -3.15 10.66
N ASP A 201 5.70 -3.26 10.21
CA ASP A 201 6.27 -4.51 9.76
C ASP A 201 6.49 -5.45 10.95
N THR A 202 5.98 -6.66 10.82
CA THR A 202 6.12 -7.74 11.80
C THR A 202 7.30 -8.67 11.51
N GLY A 203 8.01 -8.44 10.40
CA GLY A 203 9.28 -9.06 10.07
C GLY A 203 10.36 -8.67 11.08
N GLY A 204 11.09 -9.64 11.62
CA GLY A 204 12.13 -9.36 12.61
C GLY A 204 12.63 -10.60 13.36
N GLU A 205 13.48 -10.35 14.35
CA GLU A 205 14.07 -11.38 15.22
C GLU A 205 13.02 -12.10 16.09
N ALA A 206 13.43 -13.21 16.71
CA ALA A 206 12.57 -13.94 17.64
C ALA A 206 12.11 -13.03 18.79
N GLY A 207 10.78 -12.96 19.02
CA GLY A 207 10.15 -12.12 20.05
C GLY A 207 9.43 -10.90 19.48
N VAL A 208 9.95 -10.28 18.41
CA VAL A 208 9.36 -9.09 17.77
C VAL A 208 7.93 -9.35 17.31
N THR A 209 7.69 -10.50 16.67
CA THR A 209 6.34 -10.86 16.19
C THR A 209 5.32 -11.04 17.33
N ASP A 210 5.71 -11.58 18.49
CA ASP A 210 4.78 -11.77 19.61
C ASP A 210 4.42 -10.41 20.23
N ASN A 211 5.40 -9.50 20.37
CA ASN A 211 5.16 -8.15 20.86
C ASN A 211 4.34 -7.32 19.88
N ALA A 212 4.56 -7.46 18.56
CA ALA A 212 3.72 -6.84 17.54
C ALA A 212 2.25 -7.24 17.68
N TYR A 213 2.00 -8.53 17.95
CA TYR A 213 0.65 -9.05 18.15
C TYR A 213 0.01 -8.51 19.43
N ARG A 214 0.77 -8.40 20.53
CA ARG A 214 0.29 -7.77 21.78
C ARG A 214 -0.04 -6.30 21.57
N PHE A 215 0.84 -5.56 20.90
CA PHE A 215 0.65 -4.17 20.52
C PHE A 215 -0.63 -3.98 19.71
N TRP A 216 -0.86 -4.80 18.68
CA TRP A 216 -2.08 -4.71 17.88
C TRP A 216 -3.35 -5.06 18.68
N ARG A 217 -3.32 -6.05 19.58
CA ARG A 217 -4.45 -6.36 20.48
C ARG A 217 -4.81 -5.18 21.38
N ARG A 218 -3.80 -4.46 21.87
CA ARG A 218 -4.00 -3.22 22.64
C ARG A 218 -4.63 -2.15 21.76
N CYS A 219 -4.04 -1.86 20.60
CA CYS A 219 -4.59 -0.90 19.64
C CYS A 219 -6.05 -1.21 19.26
N ARG A 220 -6.39 -2.49 19.09
CA ARG A 220 -7.78 -2.91 18.84
C ARG A 220 -8.70 -2.62 20.01
N SER A 221 -8.27 -2.88 21.24
CA SER A 221 -9.03 -2.55 22.45
C SER A 221 -9.26 -1.04 22.59
N ASP A 222 -8.27 -0.25 22.18
CA ASP A 222 -8.31 1.23 22.19
C ASP A 222 -9.10 1.81 20.99
N GLY A 223 -9.73 0.97 20.16
CA GLY A 223 -10.53 1.39 19.00
C GLY A 223 -9.72 1.76 17.76
N LEU A 224 -8.41 1.52 17.75
CA LEU A 224 -7.47 1.84 16.65
C LEU A 224 -7.24 0.66 15.68
N GLY A 225 -7.94 -0.46 15.86
CA GLY A 225 -7.73 -1.68 15.06
C GLY A 225 -8.02 -1.55 13.56
N ASN A 226 -8.68 -0.47 13.13
CA ASN A 226 -8.93 -0.11 11.73
C ASN A 226 -8.00 0.99 11.20
N ARG A 227 -7.05 1.46 12.00
CA ARG A 227 -6.06 2.49 11.66
C ARG A 227 -4.63 2.05 11.90
N VAL A 228 -4.41 1.00 12.71
CA VAL A 228 -3.11 0.38 12.92
C VAL A 228 -3.12 -1.03 12.32
N PHE A 229 -2.19 -1.26 11.40
CA PHE A 229 -2.12 -2.47 10.59
C PHE A 229 -0.78 -3.18 10.81
N LEU A 230 -0.82 -4.51 10.91
CA LEU A 230 0.37 -5.33 10.93
C LEU A 230 0.64 -5.89 9.54
N PHE A 231 1.78 -5.53 8.96
CA PHE A 231 2.18 -5.96 7.62
C PHE A 231 3.25 -7.04 7.71
N LYS A 232 3.26 -7.89 6.67
CA LYS A 232 4.29 -8.89 6.45
C LYS A 232 4.39 -9.19 4.97
N GLY A 233 5.62 -9.22 4.44
CA GLY A 233 5.87 -9.69 3.08
C GLY A 233 5.42 -11.13 2.86
N ASP A 234 4.68 -11.37 1.79
CA ASP A 234 4.22 -12.69 1.39
C ASP A 234 5.21 -13.32 0.40
N GLY A 235 5.86 -14.42 0.83
CA GLY A 235 6.78 -15.16 -0.03
C GLY A 235 6.08 -16.08 -1.04
N LEU A 236 4.76 -16.24 -0.93
CA LEU A 236 3.95 -17.03 -1.85
C LEU A 236 3.22 -16.09 -2.82
N ARG A 237 3.31 -16.39 -4.11
CA ARG A 237 2.53 -15.67 -5.12
C ARG A 237 1.04 -15.96 -4.93
N ARG A 238 0.24 -14.91 -4.87
CA ARG A 238 -1.22 -14.97 -4.73
C ARG A 238 -1.91 -14.06 -5.73
N ASP A 239 -3.19 -14.33 -5.98
CA ASP A 239 -4.00 -13.56 -6.94
C ASP A 239 -4.31 -12.13 -6.46
N ARG A 240 -4.39 -11.92 -5.14
CA ARG A 240 -4.62 -10.59 -4.55
C ARG A 240 -3.31 -10.00 -4.06
N LEU A 241 -3.11 -8.71 -4.33
CA LEU A 241 -1.94 -7.95 -3.87
C LEU A 241 -1.83 -7.89 -2.34
N ILE A 242 -2.97 -7.85 -1.65
CA ILE A 242 -3.04 -7.77 -0.20
C ILE A 242 -4.05 -8.80 0.32
N ASN A 243 -3.62 -9.66 1.24
CA ASN A 243 -4.45 -10.70 1.84
C ASN A 243 -4.52 -10.55 3.35
N ARG A 244 -5.73 -10.48 3.90
CA ARG A 244 -5.93 -10.52 5.35
C ARG A 244 -5.89 -11.95 5.83
N THR A 245 -5.05 -12.22 6.82
CA THR A 245 -4.99 -13.51 7.50
C THR A 245 -5.10 -13.34 9.00
N PHE A 246 -5.56 -14.40 9.65
CA PHE A 246 -5.58 -14.51 11.10
C PHE A 246 -4.71 -15.71 11.46
N PRO A 247 -3.43 -15.49 11.81
CA PRO A 247 -2.55 -16.58 12.17
C PRO A 247 -3.11 -17.30 13.40
N ASP A 248 -3.37 -18.60 13.25
CA ASP A 248 -3.75 -19.47 14.36
C ASP A 248 -2.69 -20.57 14.49
N ASN A 249 -1.95 -20.53 15.59
CA ASN A 249 -0.90 -21.49 15.93
C ASN A 249 -1.25 -22.25 17.23
N THR A 250 -2.49 -22.19 17.72
CA THR A 250 -2.91 -22.84 18.97
C THR A 250 -2.71 -24.37 18.96
N GLY A 251 -2.73 -25.00 17.79
CA GLY A 251 -2.55 -26.45 17.61
C GLY A 251 -1.17 -26.94 17.11
N ARG A 252 -0.17 -26.06 16.90
CA ARG A 252 1.15 -26.47 16.37
C ARG A 252 2.28 -25.95 17.25
N SER A 253 2.76 -26.81 18.16
CA SER A 253 3.86 -26.55 19.11
C SER A 253 5.21 -26.20 18.48
N ALA A 254 5.36 -26.33 17.16
CA ALA A 254 6.62 -26.12 16.43
C ALA A 254 6.85 -24.68 15.92
N ARG A 255 5.91 -23.74 16.09
CA ARG A 255 6.09 -22.33 15.66
C ARG A 255 6.22 -21.36 16.83
N ARG A 256 7.13 -20.40 16.65
CA ARG A 256 7.73 -19.54 17.69
C ARG A 256 6.84 -18.43 18.27
N ALA A 257 5.64 -18.18 17.73
CA ALA A 257 4.74 -17.10 18.20
C ALA A 257 3.34 -17.64 18.51
N ARG A 258 2.79 -17.27 19.68
CA ARG A 258 1.45 -17.68 20.14
C ARG A 258 0.39 -16.78 19.50
N ALA A 259 -0.12 -17.22 18.35
CA ALA A 259 -1.21 -16.55 17.66
C ALA A 259 -2.50 -17.37 17.85
N SER A 260 -3.55 -16.73 18.35
CA SER A 260 -4.82 -17.38 18.70
C SER A 260 -5.92 -17.14 17.66
N GLY A 261 -5.55 -16.90 16.39
CA GLY A 261 -6.49 -16.58 15.32
C GLY A 261 -7.20 -15.23 15.50
N ASP A 262 -6.73 -14.38 16.40
CA ASP A 262 -7.40 -13.15 16.83
C ASP A 262 -6.75 -11.87 16.27
N VAL A 263 -5.51 -11.98 15.79
CA VAL A 263 -4.70 -10.88 15.26
C VAL A 263 -4.81 -10.80 13.75
N ALA A 264 -5.23 -9.64 13.23
CA ALA A 264 -5.27 -9.41 11.80
C ALA A 264 -3.87 -9.10 11.27
N LEU A 265 -3.32 -10.00 10.45
CA LEU A 265 -2.06 -9.85 9.76
C LEU A 265 -2.30 -9.71 8.26
N TRP A 266 -1.75 -8.65 7.66
CA TRP A 266 -1.89 -8.36 6.25
C TRP A 266 -0.63 -8.82 5.50
N LEU A 267 -0.84 -9.79 4.61
CA LEU A 267 0.20 -10.36 3.76
C LEU A 267 0.24 -9.58 2.45
N VAL A 268 1.38 -8.92 2.20
CA VAL A 268 1.59 -7.99 1.09
C VAL A 268 2.45 -8.67 0.02
N GLN A 269 2.01 -8.64 -1.24
CA GLN A 269 2.79 -9.08 -2.40
C GLN A 269 3.87 -8.04 -2.71
N THR A 270 5.00 -8.11 -1.99
CA THR A 270 6.05 -7.08 -2.01
C THR A 270 6.64 -6.85 -3.39
N ASP A 271 6.85 -7.90 -4.20
CA ASP A 271 7.45 -7.75 -5.53
C ASP A 271 6.58 -6.88 -6.46
N ALA A 272 5.25 -7.05 -6.42
CA ALA A 272 4.32 -6.28 -7.24
C ALA A 272 4.26 -4.79 -6.82
N PHE A 273 4.28 -4.52 -5.51
CA PHE A 273 4.36 -3.14 -5.01
C PHE A 273 5.73 -2.51 -5.27
N LYS A 274 6.82 -3.28 -5.22
CA LYS A 274 8.16 -2.82 -5.60
C LYS A 274 8.22 -2.45 -7.07
N ASP A 275 7.61 -3.24 -7.95
CA ASP A 275 7.48 -2.90 -9.37
C ASP A 275 6.74 -1.55 -9.56
N ARG A 276 5.61 -1.34 -8.85
CA ARG A 276 4.84 -0.08 -8.89
C ARG A 276 5.64 1.13 -8.40
N VAL A 277 6.29 1.01 -7.24
CA VAL A 277 7.11 2.08 -6.67
C VAL A 277 8.29 2.37 -7.60
N ASN A 278 8.96 1.35 -8.11
CA ASN A 278 10.05 1.53 -9.07
C ASN A 278 9.56 2.30 -10.32
N ASN A 279 8.40 1.95 -10.86
CA ASN A 279 7.82 2.67 -12.01
C ASN A 279 7.48 4.13 -11.69
N ALA A 280 7.02 4.43 -10.47
CA ALA A 280 6.84 5.80 -10.00
C ALA A 280 8.18 6.57 -9.89
N LEU A 281 9.27 5.90 -9.48
CA LEU A 281 10.61 6.48 -9.46
C LEU A 281 11.15 6.80 -10.86
N TRP A 282 10.68 6.10 -11.90
CA TRP A 282 11.04 6.38 -13.30
C TRP A 282 10.38 7.63 -13.90
N ARG A 283 9.45 8.26 -13.20
CA ARG A 283 8.79 9.48 -13.68
C ARG A 283 9.70 10.69 -13.46
N ASP A 284 9.92 11.49 -14.50
CA ASP A 284 10.72 12.72 -14.43
C ASP A 284 9.89 13.97 -14.14
N THR A 285 8.64 13.98 -14.60
CA THR A 285 7.74 15.12 -14.46
C THR A 285 6.71 14.89 -13.36
N PRO A 286 6.44 15.91 -12.52
CA PRO A 286 5.30 15.90 -11.61
C PRO A 286 4.00 15.57 -12.35
N GLY A 287 3.11 14.85 -11.68
CA GLY A 287 1.85 14.34 -12.23
C GLY A 287 1.48 12.97 -11.65
N PRO A 288 0.51 12.26 -12.26
CA PRO A 288 -0.02 11.01 -11.73
C PRO A 288 1.07 10.05 -11.25
N ASN A 289 0.93 9.56 -10.03
CA ASN A 289 1.84 8.59 -9.44
C ASN A 289 3.29 9.08 -9.19
N TYR A 290 3.56 10.39 -9.27
CA TYR A 290 4.89 10.95 -9.00
C TYR A 290 5.25 10.93 -7.51
N ILE A 291 6.55 10.76 -7.22
CA ILE A 291 7.09 10.78 -5.85
C ILE A 291 7.93 12.04 -5.68
N HIS A 292 7.52 12.89 -4.75
CA HIS A 292 8.21 14.10 -4.34
C HIS A 292 9.15 13.83 -3.16
N PHE A 293 10.40 14.23 -3.31
CA PHE A 293 11.43 14.11 -2.29
C PHE A 293 11.81 15.48 -1.74
N PRO A 294 11.95 15.65 -0.43
CA PRO A 294 12.50 16.87 0.14
C PRO A 294 14.01 17.01 -0.03
N ASP A 295 14.47 18.26 -0.14
CA ASP A 295 15.88 18.66 -0.18
C ASP A 295 16.69 18.33 1.09
N TRP A 296 16.03 18.10 2.22
CA TRP A 296 16.68 17.73 3.47
C TRP A 296 16.99 16.23 3.59
N LEU A 297 16.55 15.39 2.64
CA LEU A 297 16.97 13.98 2.59
C LEU A 297 18.40 13.87 2.07
N GLY A 298 19.25 13.18 2.84
CA GLY A 298 20.62 12.92 2.41
C GLY A 298 20.70 11.73 1.44
N ARG A 299 21.83 11.64 0.74
CA ARG A 299 22.18 10.55 -0.20
C ARG A 299 21.87 9.13 0.30
N TRP A 300 22.05 8.88 1.60
CA TRP A 300 21.75 7.60 2.24
C TRP A 300 20.33 7.10 1.98
N PHE A 301 19.35 7.99 1.87
CA PHE A 301 17.96 7.64 1.61
C PHE A 301 17.78 7.11 0.18
N TYR A 302 18.41 7.78 -0.79
CA TYR A 302 18.35 7.39 -2.19
C TYR A 302 19.14 6.09 -2.44
N ASP A 303 20.26 5.91 -1.74
CA ASP A 303 21.02 4.66 -1.78
C ASP A 303 20.19 3.48 -1.22
N GLU A 304 19.45 3.68 -0.12
CA GLU A 304 18.47 2.69 0.40
C GLU A 304 17.33 2.43 -0.60
N LEU A 305 16.84 3.48 -1.26
CA LEU A 305 15.70 3.41 -2.18
C LEU A 305 16.02 2.64 -3.46
N THR A 306 17.26 2.71 -3.95
CA THR A 306 17.72 2.01 -5.16
C THR A 306 18.56 0.77 -4.85
N TYR A 307 18.60 0.31 -3.60
CA TYR A 307 19.54 -0.75 -3.20
C TYR A 307 19.17 -2.12 -3.77
N GLU A 308 17.88 -2.41 -3.92
CA GLU A 308 17.44 -3.70 -4.43
C GLU A 308 17.42 -3.76 -5.94
N GLU A 309 17.68 -4.95 -6.46
CA GLU A 309 17.70 -5.21 -7.88
C GLU A 309 16.59 -6.17 -8.29
N ARG A 310 15.99 -5.86 -9.43
CA ARG A 310 14.93 -6.67 -10.01
C ARG A 310 15.50 -7.80 -10.85
N GLY A 311 15.38 -9.02 -10.36
CA GLY A 311 15.82 -10.22 -11.08
C GLY A 311 14.96 -10.52 -12.31
N SER A 312 15.54 -11.27 -13.26
CA SER A 312 14.85 -11.77 -14.45
C SER A 312 13.69 -12.73 -14.12
N ASP A 313 13.70 -13.31 -12.93
CA ASP A 313 12.69 -14.25 -12.44
C ASP A 313 11.45 -13.58 -11.83
N GLY A 314 11.37 -12.26 -11.82
CA GLY A 314 10.23 -11.56 -11.22
C GLY A 314 10.48 -10.98 -9.83
N LYS A 315 11.62 -11.28 -9.20
CA LYS A 315 11.80 -11.04 -7.77
C LYS A 315 12.82 -9.95 -7.48
N TRP A 316 12.52 -9.14 -6.48
CA TRP A 316 13.45 -8.15 -5.96
C TRP A 316 14.40 -8.78 -4.94
N ARG A 317 15.69 -8.46 -5.04
CA ARG A 317 16.73 -9.00 -4.16
C ARG A 317 17.75 -7.93 -3.80
N LYS A 318 18.27 -8.04 -2.59
CA LYS A 318 19.46 -7.30 -2.18
C LYS A 318 20.70 -7.89 -2.87
N PRO A 319 21.52 -7.08 -3.55
CA PRO A 319 22.79 -7.54 -4.12
C PRO A 319 23.85 -7.83 -3.03
N GLY A 320 23.63 -7.35 -1.80
CA GLY A 320 24.52 -7.57 -0.65
C GLY A 320 23.86 -7.28 0.69
N ARG A 321 24.63 -6.74 1.65
CA ARG A 321 24.21 -6.46 3.03
C ARG A 321 23.84 -4.99 3.31
N GLY A 322 23.52 -4.24 2.28
CA GLY A 322 23.10 -2.84 2.40
C GLY A 322 21.68 -2.69 2.95
N ALA A 323 21.44 -1.46 3.39
CA ALA A 323 20.16 -0.97 3.86
C ALA A 323 19.19 -0.78 2.67
N ASN A 324 17.91 -1.03 2.88
CA ASN A 324 16.83 -0.90 1.88
C ASN A 324 15.54 -0.34 2.51
N GLU A 325 15.63 0.17 3.74
CA GLU A 325 14.47 0.52 4.55
C GLU A 325 13.62 1.59 3.87
N ALA A 326 14.23 2.58 3.19
CA ALA A 326 13.49 3.56 2.39
C ALA A 326 12.58 2.93 1.32
N PHE A 327 13.06 1.89 0.62
CA PHE A 327 12.27 1.22 -0.42
C PHE A 327 11.13 0.41 0.19
N ASP A 328 11.41 -0.42 1.19
CA ASP A 328 10.41 -1.26 1.85
C ASP A 328 9.32 -0.42 2.54
N LEU A 329 9.70 0.70 3.19
CA LEU A 329 8.73 1.59 3.83
C LEU A 329 7.83 2.31 2.84
N LEU A 330 8.35 2.67 1.65
CA LEU A 330 7.56 3.28 0.59
C LEU A 330 6.62 2.25 -0.07
N VAL A 331 7.07 1.00 -0.22
CA VAL A 331 6.27 -0.14 -0.67
C VAL A 331 5.11 -0.41 0.28
N TYR A 332 5.36 -0.38 1.60
CA TYR A 332 4.30 -0.55 2.58
C TYR A 332 3.34 0.65 2.62
N ALA A 333 3.80 1.87 2.32
CA ALA A 333 2.92 3.03 2.22
C ALA A 333 1.96 2.85 1.05
N ASP A 334 2.47 2.41 -0.10
CA ASP A 334 1.65 2.11 -1.28
C ASP A 334 0.62 1.01 -1.00
N ALA A 335 1.04 -0.05 -0.29
CA ALA A 335 0.14 -1.11 0.12
C ALA A 335 -0.94 -0.62 1.11
N LEU A 336 -0.61 0.28 2.03
CA LEU A 336 -1.56 0.82 2.99
C LEU A 336 -2.61 1.71 2.31
N ALA A 337 -2.18 2.60 1.40
CA ALA A 337 -3.10 3.40 0.60
C ALA A 337 -4.04 2.51 -0.26
N VAL A 338 -3.51 1.48 -0.92
CA VAL A 338 -4.32 0.51 -1.70
C VAL A 338 -5.29 -0.24 -0.79
N LEU A 339 -4.88 -0.61 0.42
CA LEU A 339 -5.73 -1.29 1.39
C LEU A 339 -6.95 -0.44 1.79
N HIS A 340 -6.77 0.87 1.95
CA HIS A 340 -7.86 1.81 2.20
C HIS A 340 -8.74 2.09 0.97
N GLY A 341 -8.34 1.58 -0.19
CA GLY A 341 -9.09 1.72 -1.44
C GLY A 341 -8.77 2.99 -2.20
N TYR A 342 -7.56 3.55 -2.02
CA TYR A 342 -7.11 4.74 -2.72
C TYR A 342 -7.29 4.66 -4.24
N GLU A 343 -6.98 3.51 -4.84
CA GLU A 343 -7.14 3.28 -6.27
C GLU A 343 -8.58 3.35 -6.78
N LYS A 344 -9.56 3.24 -5.88
CA LYS A 344 -10.99 3.29 -6.24
C LYS A 344 -11.57 4.70 -6.13
N ILE A 345 -10.77 5.67 -5.67
CA ILE A 345 -11.20 7.05 -5.54
C ILE A 345 -11.43 7.65 -6.92
N ARG A 346 -12.55 8.36 -7.07
CA ARG A 346 -12.86 9.17 -8.25
C ARG A 346 -12.67 10.64 -7.93
N TRP A 347 -11.51 11.19 -8.25
CA TRP A 347 -11.21 12.61 -8.05
C TRP A 347 -12.07 13.49 -8.98
N PRO A 348 -12.54 14.67 -8.55
CA PRO A 348 -12.33 15.30 -7.23
C PRO A 348 -13.32 14.82 -6.14
N SER A 349 -14.25 13.92 -6.47
CA SER A 349 -15.26 13.38 -5.54
C SER A 349 -14.67 12.33 -4.59
N ALA A 350 -13.74 12.76 -3.74
CA ALA A 350 -13.06 11.90 -2.77
C ALA A 350 -13.96 11.52 -1.58
N PRO A 351 -13.87 10.28 -1.08
CA PRO A 351 -14.53 9.89 0.17
C PRO A 351 -13.96 10.67 1.36
N ASP A 352 -14.72 10.83 2.43
CA ASP A 352 -14.34 11.63 3.62
C ASP A 352 -12.95 11.28 4.15
N TRP A 353 -12.58 10.01 4.18
CA TRP A 353 -11.27 9.56 4.67
C TRP A 353 -10.10 10.03 3.79
N ALA A 354 -10.33 10.36 2.52
CA ALA A 354 -9.33 10.83 1.58
C ALA A 354 -9.40 12.35 1.34
N GLN A 355 -10.24 13.07 2.09
CA GLN A 355 -10.30 14.53 2.07
C GLN A 355 -9.28 15.12 3.03
N ARG A 356 -8.70 16.27 2.68
CA ARG A 356 -7.65 16.92 3.47
C ARG A 356 -8.16 17.39 4.82
N GLU A 357 -9.36 17.95 4.80
CA GLU A 357 -10.04 18.60 5.92
C GLU A 357 -10.30 17.63 7.07
N THR A 358 -10.53 16.35 6.77
CA THR A 358 -10.79 15.26 7.75
C THR A 358 -9.63 15.04 8.74
N TRP A 359 -8.41 15.39 8.33
CA TRP A 359 -7.19 15.11 9.07
C TRP A 359 -6.54 16.37 9.65
N LEU A 360 -7.08 17.55 9.39
CA LEU A 360 -6.58 18.79 9.96
C LEU A 360 -6.97 18.93 11.43
N VAL A 361 -6.06 19.52 12.20
CA VAL A 361 -6.20 19.85 13.61
C VAL A 361 -5.83 21.32 13.76
N PHE A 362 -6.78 22.11 14.24
CA PHE A 362 -6.61 23.54 14.45
C PHE A 362 -6.23 23.83 15.91
N PRO A 363 -5.35 24.81 16.19
CA PRO A 363 -4.86 25.09 17.54
C PRO A 363 -5.91 25.42 18.62
N GLN A 364 -7.16 25.72 18.24
CA GLN A 364 -8.20 26.13 19.19
C GLN A 364 -8.86 25.00 19.99
N GLU A 365 -8.57 23.72 19.71
CA GLU A 365 -9.10 22.60 20.52
C GLU A 365 -8.21 22.23 21.74
N ARG A 366 -7.38 23.16 22.25
CA ARG A 366 -6.61 22.98 23.48
C ARG A 366 -7.06 23.83 24.68
N SER A 367 -8.16 24.56 24.57
CA SER A 367 -8.84 25.17 25.73
C SER A 367 -10.17 24.46 26.00
N GLY A 368 -10.08 23.24 26.51
CA GLY A 368 -11.17 22.57 27.21
C GLY A 368 -10.66 22.23 28.59
N GLU A 369 -11.15 22.97 29.58
CA GLU A 369 -10.94 22.69 30.99
C GLU A 369 -11.02 21.20 31.27
N THR A 370 -10.10 20.73 32.11
CA THR A 370 -10.20 19.43 32.76
C THR A 370 -11.43 19.48 33.66
N VAL A 371 -12.62 19.23 33.09
CA VAL A 371 -13.79 18.91 33.90
C VAL A 371 -13.58 17.48 34.37
N SER A 372 -12.89 17.36 35.50
CA SER A 372 -13.00 16.18 36.37
C SER A 372 -14.48 15.82 36.49
N PRO A 373 -14.90 14.57 36.26
CA PRO A 373 -16.28 14.20 36.50
C PRO A 373 -16.50 14.24 38.03
N GLU A 374 -17.01 15.36 38.52
CA GLU A 374 -17.62 15.42 39.84
C GLU A 374 -18.78 14.42 39.86
N LEU A 375 -18.68 13.48 40.80
CA LEU A 375 -19.71 12.54 41.18
C LEU A 375 -20.96 13.32 41.61
N THR A 376 -21.88 13.56 40.68
CA THR A 376 -23.24 13.97 41.01
C THR A 376 -24.10 12.72 41.18
N ALA A 377 -24.27 12.35 42.45
CA ALA A 377 -25.36 11.50 42.87
C ALA A 377 -26.69 12.25 42.69
N GLY A 378 -27.67 11.60 42.03
CA GLY A 378 -29.09 11.93 42.19
C GLY A 378 -29.91 12.11 40.91
N ALA A 379 -30.96 11.28 40.78
CA ALA A 379 -32.13 11.39 39.90
C ALA A 379 -31.89 11.14 38.39
N GLU A 380 -32.67 10.36 37.62
CA GLU A 380 -33.96 9.71 37.84
C GLU A 380 -34.13 8.61 36.76
N LYS A 381 -34.67 7.45 37.14
CA LYS A 381 -34.92 6.32 36.25
C LYS A 381 -36.04 6.63 35.25
N ARG A 382 -35.72 6.89 33.98
CA ARG A 382 -36.70 6.80 32.87
C ARG A 382 -36.58 5.48 32.11
N ARG A 383 -37.40 4.53 32.53
CA ARG A 383 -37.56 3.17 32.00
C ARG A 383 -38.34 3.22 30.67
N ARG A 384 -37.67 3.17 29.51
CA ARG A 384 -38.32 2.98 28.20
C ARG A 384 -38.75 1.51 28.02
N ARG A 385 -40.03 1.23 28.22
CA ARG A 385 -40.69 -0.04 27.89
C ARG A 385 -40.85 -0.15 26.36
N LYS A 386 -40.18 -1.11 25.72
CA LYS A 386 -40.48 -1.55 24.34
C LYS A 386 -41.85 -2.25 24.34
N LYS A 387 -42.82 -1.70 23.60
CA LYS A 387 -44.14 -2.32 23.36
C LYS A 387 -44.01 -3.24 22.14
N LYS A 388 -44.06 -4.55 22.36
CA LYS A 388 -44.24 -5.58 21.32
C LYS A 388 -45.67 -5.46 20.78
N LEU A 389 -45.84 -5.25 19.48
CA LEU A 389 -47.12 -5.47 18.81
C LEU A 389 -47.26 -6.98 18.57
N ARG A 390 -48.17 -7.61 19.30
CA ARG A 390 -48.67 -8.95 19.04
C ARG A 390 -49.98 -8.79 18.28
N THR A 391 -50.05 -9.34 17.09
CA THR A 391 -51.27 -9.52 16.30
C THR A 391 -52.09 -10.63 16.97
N GLU A 392 -53.22 -10.26 17.55
CA GLU A 392 -54.27 -11.21 17.95
C GLU A 392 -55.49 -10.97 17.07
N ARG A 393 -56.01 -12.09 16.59
CA ARG A 393 -57.19 -12.24 15.74
C ARG A 393 -58.43 -11.78 16.51
N ALA A 394 -59.30 -11.04 15.81
CA ALA A 394 -60.72 -10.98 16.13
C ALA A 394 -61.46 -11.48 14.89
N GLU A 395 -62.08 -12.63 15.07
CA GLU A 395 -63.16 -13.12 14.22
C GLU A 395 -64.33 -12.16 14.36
N ASP A 396 -64.89 -11.69 13.25
CA ASP A 396 -66.33 -11.59 13.03
C ASP A 396 -66.63 -10.98 11.64
N ASN A 397 -67.68 -11.53 11.03
CA ASN A 397 -68.47 -11.03 9.90
C ASN A 397 -68.10 -11.46 8.45
N PRO A 398 -69.11 -11.62 7.57
CA PRO A 398 -69.58 -12.96 7.19
C PRO A 398 -69.93 -13.03 5.69
N TRP A 399 -69.00 -13.42 4.83
CA TRP A 399 -69.37 -13.79 3.45
C TRP A 399 -68.48 -14.93 2.96
N ILE A 400 -69.05 -16.13 3.06
CA ILE A 400 -69.05 -17.21 2.06
C ILE A 400 -68.80 -16.62 0.63
N THR A 401 -67.91 -17.11 -0.23
CA THR A 401 -67.91 -18.44 -0.88
C THR A 401 -66.56 -18.77 -1.54
N SER A 402 -66.13 -20.02 -1.34
CA SER A 402 -65.57 -20.97 -2.32
C SER A 402 -64.70 -20.51 -3.51
N GLY A 403 -63.49 -21.10 -3.58
CA GLY A 403 -63.22 -22.05 -4.66
C GLY A 403 -62.11 -21.69 -5.65
N GLY A 404 -61.07 -22.53 -5.67
CA GLY A 404 -60.54 -23.07 -6.93
C GLY A 404 -59.33 -22.37 -7.57
N TRP A 405 -58.17 -23.02 -7.41
CA TRP A 405 -57.11 -23.25 -8.41
C TRP A 405 -57.09 -22.42 -9.70
N LEU A 406 -56.02 -21.66 -9.91
CA LEU A 406 -54.96 -21.93 -10.90
C LEU A 406 -53.75 -21.01 -10.70
#